data_AF-A0AAD4EGQ3-F1
#
_entry.id   AF-A0AAD4EGQ3-F1
#
_cell.length_a   1.000
_cell.length_b   1.000
_cell.length_c   1.000
_cell.angle_alpha   90.00
_cell.angle_beta   90.00
_cell.angle_gamma   90.00
#
_symmetry.space_group_name_H-M   'P 1'
#
loop_
_entity.id
_entity.type
_entity.pdbx_description
1 polymer ?
#
loop_
_entity_poly.entity_id
_entity_poly.type
_entity_poly.pdbx_seq_one_letter_code
_entity_poly.pdbx_strand_id
1 'polypeptide(L)'
;MVDLYVSLPSSNLKHLIPLYLFFLITGGHILLPVIITTALLHRKLCWHPTLINLCVTCVCYSIIHCLYLYTGEDVHPRYQTVCTVQAAMIYGAAPMATVAVVGVTIHTWTTIQNFEHHFAEKFPRWLCRFLASTRQDCMNSNRANFEPIQIISPPYIVFAGFSIGASILTKLHKASAQPFNGLFCTSYVHSLALAVPGFCVAMMASVLCFEAAIAIQYYHRWKRIKNSFPLLAPRRPSTALIFRVGLFCLYSWAALMCVEDYVRDL
;
A
#
# COMPACT_ATOMS: atom_id res chain seq x y z
N MET A 1 26.37 9.55 -13.03
CA MET A 1 25.33 8.89 -12.18
C MET A 1 24.00 9.67 -12.10
N VAL A 2 23.94 10.89 -12.63
CA VAL A 2 22.73 11.46 -13.27
C VAL A 2 22.52 10.82 -14.66
N ASP A 3 23.57 10.19 -15.20
CA ASP A 3 23.64 9.75 -16.59
C ASP A 3 22.78 8.54 -16.95
N LEU A 4 22.36 7.67 -16.03
CA LEU A 4 21.59 6.47 -16.41
C LEU A 4 20.05 6.64 -16.42
N TYR A 5 19.51 7.56 -15.59
CA TYR A 5 18.14 8.07 -15.79
C TYR A 5 18.08 9.20 -16.84
N VAL A 6 19.21 9.84 -17.14
CA VAL A 6 19.39 10.68 -18.34
C VAL A 6 19.55 9.82 -19.62
N SER A 7 19.93 8.54 -19.52
CA SER A 7 20.08 7.65 -20.68
C SER A 7 18.90 6.72 -20.94
N LEU A 8 17.87 6.65 -20.08
CA LEU A 8 16.54 6.33 -20.61
C LEU A 8 16.17 7.51 -21.50
N PRO A 9 15.96 7.33 -22.81
CA PRO A 9 15.71 8.44 -23.73
C PRO A 9 14.57 9.28 -23.17
N SER A 10 14.91 10.48 -22.67
CA SER A 10 14.03 11.47 -22.06
C SER A 10 12.94 11.98 -23.01
N SER A 11 12.88 11.42 -24.21
CA SER A 11 12.14 11.91 -25.36
C SER A 11 10.65 11.58 -25.36
N ASN A 12 10.11 10.71 -24.49
CA ASN A 12 8.67 10.34 -24.61
C ASN A 12 7.84 10.20 -23.32
N LEU A 13 8.41 10.33 -22.10
CA LEU A 13 7.60 10.14 -20.88
C LEU A 13 6.61 11.30 -20.61
N LYS A 14 6.78 12.44 -21.29
CA LYS A 14 5.87 13.60 -21.19
C LYS A 14 4.42 13.24 -21.51
N HIS A 15 4.18 12.26 -22.39
CA HIS A 15 2.83 11.80 -22.72
C HIS A 15 2.17 10.93 -21.63
N LEU A 16 2.97 10.29 -20.75
CA LEU A 16 2.44 9.48 -19.66
C LEU A 16 2.09 10.32 -18.43
N ILE A 17 2.69 11.50 -18.29
CA ILE A 17 2.40 12.46 -17.21
C ILE A 17 0.90 12.74 -17.05
N PRO A 18 0.15 13.19 -18.08
CA PRO A 18 -1.26 13.49 -17.93
C PRO A 18 -2.08 12.25 -17.56
N LEU A 19 -1.70 11.07 -18.07
CA LEU A 19 -2.36 9.82 -17.75
C LEU A 19 -2.13 9.42 -16.28
N TYR A 20 -0.89 9.54 -15.79
CA TYR A 20 -0.54 9.31 -14.39
C TYR A 20 -1.29 10.26 -13.44
N LEU A 21 -1.31 11.56 -13.76
CA LEU A 21 -2.07 12.55 -13.00
C LEU A 21 -3.57 12.30 -13.04
N PHE A 22 -4.11 11.92 -14.20
CA PHE A 22 -5.51 11.57 -14.33
C PHE A 22 -5.88 10.41 -13.40
N PHE A 23 -5.05 9.37 -13.29
CA PHE A 23 -5.29 8.26 -12.37
C PHE A 23 -5.16 8.68 -10.89
N LEU A 24 -4.17 9.49 -10.53
CA LEU A 24 -4.01 10.00 -9.16
C LEU A 24 -5.17 10.89 -8.72
N ILE A 25 -5.65 11.77 -9.60
CA ILE A 25 -6.75 12.68 -9.28
C ILE A 25 -8.07 11.91 -9.28
N THR A 26 -8.37 11.19 -10.36
CA THR A 26 -9.65 10.47 -10.49
C THR A 26 -9.78 9.35 -9.46
N GLY A 27 -8.75 8.50 -9.33
CA GLY A 27 -8.75 7.39 -8.39
C GLY A 27 -8.54 7.85 -6.95
N GLY A 28 -7.52 8.67 -6.74
CA GLY A 28 -7.08 9.11 -5.41
C GLY A 28 -7.99 10.14 -4.75
N HIS A 29 -8.39 11.19 -5.48
CA HIS A 29 -9.08 12.34 -4.90
C HIS A 29 -10.60 12.28 -5.05
N ILE A 30 -11.11 11.63 -6.10
CA ILE A 30 -12.55 11.60 -6.36
C ILE A 30 -13.14 10.25 -5.94
N LEU A 31 -12.68 9.15 -6.57
CA LEU A 31 -13.30 7.85 -6.40
C LEU A 31 -13.14 7.31 -4.97
N LEU A 32 -11.94 7.36 -4.39
CA LEU A 32 -11.70 6.83 -3.04
C LEU A 32 -12.44 7.58 -1.94
N PRO A 33 -12.46 8.93 -1.88
CA PRO A 33 -13.25 9.65 -0.89
C PRO A 33 -14.75 9.41 -1.03
N VAL A 34 -15.26 9.23 -2.26
CA VAL A 34 -16.66 8.82 -2.49
C VAL A 34 -16.91 7.43 -1.92
N ILE A 35 -16.00 6.47 -2.11
CA ILE A 35 -16.10 5.12 -1.52
C ILE A 35 -16.08 5.19 0.02
N ILE A 36 -15.19 5.98 0.60
CA ILE A 36 -15.12 6.16 2.07
C ILE A 36 -16.42 6.79 2.58
N THR A 37 -16.89 7.85 1.93
CA THR A 37 -18.12 8.54 2.33
C THR A 37 -19.35 7.64 2.20
N THR A 38 -19.47 6.90 1.11
CA THR A 38 -20.57 5.94 0.92
C THR A 38 -20.51 4.79 1.94
N ALA A 39 -19.32 4.31 2.27
CA ALA A 39 -19.12 3.31 3.33
C ALA A 39 -19.54 3.83 4.71
N LEU A 40 -19.23 5.09 5.04
CA LEU A 40 -19.62 5.72 6.30
C LEU A 40 -21.11 6.05 6.38
N LEU A 41 -21.74 6.42 5.25
CA LEU A 41 -23.16 6.73 5.19
C LEU A 41 -24.04 5.47 5.23
N HIS A 42 -23.60 4.39 4.60
CA HIS A 42 -24.40 3.17 4.48
C HIS A 42 -24.18 2.24 5.67
N ARG A 43 -24.83 2.55 6.80
CA ARG A 43 -24.76 1.76 8.05
C ARG A 43 -25.08 0.27 7.92
N LYS A 44 -25.75 -0.15 6.84
CA LYS A 44 -26.10 -1.56 6.58
C LYS A 44 -24.98 -2.37 5.92
N LEU A 45 -23.95 -1.72 5.37
CA LEU A 45 -22.80 -2.43 4.80
C LEU A 45 -21.71 -2.51 5.87
N CYS A 46 -21.40 -3.72 6.35
CA CYS A 46 -20.29 -3.94 7.27
C CYS A 46 -18.97 -3.86 6.50
N TRP A 47 -18.45 -2.64 6.33
CA TRP A 47 -17.13 -2.44 5.75
C TRP A 47 -16.04 -2.81 6.76
N HIS A 48 -15.04 -3.55 6.30
CA HIS A 48 -13.90 -3.87 7.15
C HIS A 48 -13.03 -2.63 7.36
N PRO A 49 -12.64 -2.30 8.62
CA PRO A 49 -11.85 -1.11 8.93
C PRO A 49 -10.48 -1.10 8.25
N THR A 50 -9.92 -2.27 7.97
CA THR A 50 -8.66 -2.43 7.22
C THR A 50 -8.76 -1.94 5.77
N LEU A 51 -9.91 -2.14 5.12
CA LEU A 51 -10.14 -1.64 3.76
C LEU A 51 -10.27 -0.11 3.75
N ILE A 52 -11.00 0.45 4.73
CA ILE A 52 -11.12 1.90 4.88
C ILE A 52 -9.74 2.51 5.13
N ASN A 53 -8.93 1.89 6.00
CA ASN A 53 -7.55 2.33 6.25
C ASN A 53 -6.72 2.34 4.96
N LEU A 54 -6.79 1.27 4.15
CA LEU A 54 -6.12 1.23 2.85
C LEU A 54 -6.59 2.38 1.94
N CYS A 55 -7.89 2.61 1.83
CA CYS A 55 -8.43 3.73 1.05
C CYS A 55 -7.89 5.09 1.52
N VAL A 56 -7.86 5.34 2.83
CA VAL A 56 -7.31 6.57 3.40
C VAL A 56 -5.82 6.72 3.05
N THR A 57 -5.03 5.65 3.18
CA THR A 57 -3.59 5.70 2.81
C THR A 57 -3.40 6.01 1.32
N CYS A 58 -4.24 5.48 0.44
CA CYS A 58 -4.20 5.79 -1.00
C CYS A 58 -4.59 7.26 -1.30
N VAL A 59 -5.54 7.84 -0.56
CA VAL A 59 -5.87 9.28 -0.64
C VAL A 59 -4.65 10.11 -0.20
N CYS A 60 -4.06 9.80 0.95
CA CYS A 60 -2.87 10.49 1.45
C CYS A 60 -1.70 10.39 0.46
N TYR A 61 -1.44 9.20 -0.08
CA TYR A 61 -0.43 8.98 -1.12
C TYR A 61 -0.66 9.89 -2.32
N SER A 62 -1.92 10.01 -2.77
CA SER A 62 -2.27 10.84 -3.92
C SER A 62 -2.08 12.33 -3.65
N ILE A 63 -2.52 12.81 -2.48
CA ILE A 63 -2.33 14.21 -2.06
C ILE A 63 -0.84 14.57 -2.07
N ILE A 64 0.01 13.71 -1.49
CA ILE A 64 1.46 13.92 -1.44
C ILE A 64 2.07 14.08 -2.83
N HIS A 65 1.69 13.22 -3.78
CA HIS A 65 2.19 13.32 -5.15
C HIS A 65 1.66 14.55 -5.89
N CYS A 66 0.48 15.07 -5.51
CA CYS A 66 -0.11 16.27 -6.10
C CYS A 66 0.31 17.60 -5.43
N LEU A 67 1.00 17.58 -4.29
CA LEU A 67 1.37 18.82 -3.55
C LEU A 67 2.10 19.85 -4.41
N TYR A 68 3.01 19.40 -5.28
CA TYR A 68 3.75 20.28 -6.19
C TYR A 68 2.85 20.97 -7.23
N LEU A 69 1.85 20.26 -7.74
CA LEU A 69 0.90 20.85 -8.68
C LEU A 69 0.04 21.93 -8.02
N TYR A 70 -0.22 21.82 -6.72
CA TYR A 70 -1.02 22.81 -6.00
C TYR A 70 -0.27 24.11 -5.70
N THR A 71 1.05 24.15 -5.82
CA THR A 71 1.81 25.36 -5.48
C THR A 71 1.78 26.48 -6.52
N GLY A 72 1.41 26.19 -7.77
CA GLY A 72 1.44 27.16 -8.86
C GLY A 72 2.86 27.62 -9.24
N GLU A 73 3.01 28.27 -10.39
CA GLU A 73 4.33 28.64 -10.95
C GLU A 73 4.91 29.95 -10.38
N ASP A 74 4.10 30.77 -9.70
CA ASP A 74 4.40 32.21 -9.56
C ASP A 74 5.14 32.65 -8.28
N VAL A 75 5.53 31.75 -7.36
CA VAL A 75 6.11 32.14 -6.04
C VAL A 75 7.44 31.42 -5.73
N HIS A 76 8.54 32.02 -6.23
CA HIS A 76 9.90 31.46 -6.20
C HIS A 76 10.49 31.02 -4.83
N PRO A 77 10.19 31.64 -3.66
CA PRO A 77 10.69 31.09 -2.38
C PRO A 77 9.79 29.99 -1.79
N ARG A 78 8.47 30.05 -2.01
CA ARG A 78 7.51 29.09 -1.45
C ARG A 78 7.69 27.72 -2.10
N TYR A 79 7.99 27.71 -3.40
CA TYR A 79 8.26 26.51 -4.18
C TYR A 79 9.30 25.57 -3.55
N GLN A 80 10.47 26.09 -3.13
CA GLN A 80 11.55 25.26 -2.59
C GLN A 80 11.15 24.56 -1.29
N THR A 81 10.40 25.25 -0.43
CA THR A 81 9.93 24.67 0.84
C THR A 81 8.95 23.52 0.61
N VAL A 82 7.98 23.70 -0.29
CA VAL A 82 6.99 22.65 -0.60
C VAL A 82 7.65 21.51 -1.34
N CYS A 83 8.58 21.79 -2.25
CA CYS A 83 9.39 20.80 -2.96
C CYS A 83 10.19 19.92 -1.99
N THR A 84 10.83 20.52 -0.98
CA THR A 84 11.59 19.80 0.04
C THR A 84 10.69 18.95 0.93
N VAL A 85 9.56 19.49 1.36
CA VAL A 85 8.57 18.76 2.18
C VAL A 85 7.97 17.60 1.39
N GLN A 86 7.60 17.83 0.12
CA GLN A 86 7.05 16.80 -0.76
C GLN A 86 8.06 15.67 -0.96
N ALA A 87 9.33 16.00 -1.27
CA ALA A 87 10.37 15.00 -1.43
C ALA A 87 10.50 14.11 -0.19
N ALA A 88 10.51 14.71 1.01
CA ALA A 88 10.55 13.96 2.27
C ALA A 88 9.32 13.07 2.47
N MET A 89 8.12 13.58 2.17
CA MET A 89 6.87 12.81 2.29
C MET A 89 6.78 11.65 1.30
N ILE A 90 7.32 11.80 0.08
CA ILE A 90 7.34 10.73 -0.93
C ILE A 90 8.12 9.52 -0.42
N TYR A 91 9.25 9.73 0.26
CA TYR A 91 10.02 8.64 0.87
C TYR A 91 9.23 7.86 1.93
N GLY A 92 8.30 8.51 2.65
CA GLY A 92 7.41 7.84 3.60
C GLY A 92 6.15 7.24 2.96
N ALA A 93 5.67 7.81 1.85
CA ALA A 93 4.39 7.44 1.24
C ALA A 93 4.39 6.02 0.67
N ALA A 94 5.50 5.59 0.05
CA ALA A 94 5.61 4.23 -0.50
C ALA A 94 5.65 3.14 0.61
N PRO A 95 6.49 3.26 1.67
CA PRO A 95 6.44 2.38 2.84
C PRO A 95 5.06 2.34 3.51
N MET A 96 4.37 3.48 3.64
CA MET A 96 3.02 3.55 4.19
C MET A 96 2.04 2.68 3.40
N ALA A 97 2.04 2.82 2.07
CA ALA A 97 1.13 2.08 1.20
C ALA A 97 1.40 0.57 1.26
N THR A 98 2.66 0.14 1.24
CA THR A 98 3.01 -1.29 1.32
C THR A 98 2.58 -1.92 2.65
N VAL A 99 2.78 -1.23 3.78
CA VAL A 99 2.31 -1.69 5.10
C VAL A 99 0.78 -1.80 5.15
N ALA A 100 0.05 -0.85 4.54
CA ALA A 100 -1.41 -0.91 4.47
C ALA A 100 -1.89 -2.13 3.66
N VAL A 101 -1.22 -2.44 2.54
CA VAL A 101 -1.51 -3.63 1.72
C VAL A 101 -1.25 -4.91 2.52
N VAL A 102 -0.11 -5.01 3.22
CA VAL A 102 0.20 -6.13 4.12
C VAL A 102 -0.89 -6.31 5.19
N GLY A 103 -1.38 -5.21 5.77
CA GLY A 103 -2.48 -5.26 6.74
C GLY A 103 -3.75 -5.89 6.15
N VAL A 104 -4.12 -5.52 4.92
CA VAL A 104 -5.29 -6.08 4.22
C VAL A 104 -5.09 -7.56 3.84
N THR A 105 -3.89 -7.96 3.42
CA THR A 105 -3.62 -9.36 3.03
C THR A 105 -3.61 -10.28 4.24
N ILE A 106 -3.01 -9.86 5.36
CA ILE A 106 -3.05 -10.62 6.62
C ILE A 106 -4.49 -10.72 7.14
N HIS A 107 -5.27 -9.63 7.08
CA HIS A 107 -6.68 -9.67 7.47
C HIS A 107 -7.49 -10.63 6.58
N THR A 108 -7.24 -10.64 5.27
CA THR A 108 -7.88 -11.56 4.32
C THR A 108 -7.52 -13.01 4.63
N TRP A 109 -6.23 -13.28 4.87
CA TRP A 109 -5.73 -14.60 5.25
C TRP A 109 -6.39 -15.12 6.54
N THR A 110 -6.40 -14.32 7.60
CA THR A 110 -7.02 -14.69 8.88
C THR A 110 -8.53 -14.94 8.75
N THR A 111 -9.22 -14.13 7.93
CA THR A 111 -10.65 -14.33 7.64
C THR A 111 -10.89 -15.69 6.97
N ILE A 112 -10.03 -16.10 6.06
CA ILE A 112 -10.12 -17.41 5.38
C ILE A 112 -9.80 -18.54 6.36
N GLN A 113 -8.75 -18.40 7.18
CA GLN A 113 -8.33 -19.43 8.13
C GLN A 113 -9.35 -19.70 9.24
N ASN A 114 -10.07 -18.69 9.71
CA ASN A 114 -11.05 -18.83 10.79
C ASN A 114 -12.21 -19.78 10.49
N PHE A 115 -12.45 -20.12 9.21
CA PHE A 115 -13.38 -21.19 8.84
C PHE A 115 -12.86 -22.61 9.17
N GLU A 116 -11.56 -22.78 9.42
CA GLU A 116 -10.93 -24.05 9.78
C GLU A 116 -10.40 -23.95 11.22
N HIS A 117 -11.31 -24.05 12.17
CA HIS A 117 -11.06 -23.97 13.61
C HIS A 117 -10.05 -25.00 14.18
N HIS A 118 -9.42 -25.84 13.34
CA HIS A 118 -8.57 -26.94 13.76
C HIS A 118 -7.05 -26.67 13.66
N PHE A 119 -6.61 -25.59 12.99
CA PHE A 119 -5.17 -25.37 12.71
C PHE A 119 -4.50 -24.30 13.60
N ALA A 120 -5.23 -23.73 14.57
CA ALA A 120 -4.81 -22.57 15.34
C ALA A 120 -3.71 -22.82 16.40
N GLU A 121 -3.31 -24.06 16.64
CA GLU A 121 -2.33 -24.36 17.69
C GLU A 121 -0.88 -24.01 17.33
N LYS A 122 -0.55 -23.83 16.04
CA LYS A 122 0.84 -23.66 15.60
C LYS A 122 1.30 -22.22 15.38
N PHE A 123 0.42 -21.23 15.55
CA PHE A 123 0.78 -19.83 15.28
C PHE A 123 1.42 -19.14 16.50
N PRO A 124 2.49 -18.33 16.29
CA PRO A 124 3.14 -17.62 17.36
C PRO A 124 2.17 -16.66 18.07
N ARG A 125 2.13 -16.74 19.41
CA ARG A 125 1.18 -16.00 20.26
C ARG A 125 1.24 -14.48 20.08
N TRP A 126 2.38 -13.91 19.69
CA TRP A 126 2.53 -12.47 19.44
C TRP A 126 1.73 -12.01 18.21
N LEU A 127 1.75 -12.82 17.14
CA LEU A 127 0.97 -12.56 15.92
C LEU A 127 -0.52 -12.69 16.23
N CYS A 128 -0.90 -13.69 17.03
CA CYS A 128 -2.28 -13.82 17.50
C CYS A 128 -2.74 -12.65 18.37
N ARG A 129 -1.89 -12.04 19.21
CA ARG A 129 -2.29 -10.83 19.96
C ARG A 129 -2.48 -9.63 19.04
N PHE A 130 -1.58 -9.45 18.06
CA PHE A 130 -1.71 -8.41 17.04
C PHE A 130 -2.99 -8.57 16.19
N LEU A 131 -3.36 -9.83 15.88
CA LEU A 131 -4.51 -10.17 15.02
C LEU A 131 -5.83 -10.42 15.77
N ALA A 132 -5.79 -10.79 17.04
CA ALA A 132 -7.01 -10.93 17.87
C ALA A 132 -7.60 -9.57 18.25
N SER A 133 -6.78 -8.52 18.28
CA SER A 133 -7.24 -7.14 18.46
C SER A 133 -8.22 -6.70 17.35
N THR A 134 -8.14 -7.28 16.14
CA THR A 134 -9.02 -6.93 15.01
C THR A 134 -10.41 -7.59 15.02
N ARG A 135 -10.71 -8.52 15.93
CA ARG A 135 -11.83 -9.47 15.74
C ARG A 135 -13.12 -9.16 16.51
N GLN A 136 -13.12 -8.28 17.52
CA GLN A 136 -14.15 -8.38 18.57
C GLN A 136 -15.42 -7.52 18.40
N ASP A 137 -15.68 -6.75 17.32
CA ASP A 137 -16.76 -5.74 17.38
C ASP A 137 -17.96 -5.88 16.42
N CYS A 138 -18.10 -6.94 15.62
CA CYS A 138 -19.33 -7.14 14.82
C CYS A 138 -20.34 -8.16 15.39
N MET A 139 -20.01 -8.86 16.49
CA MET A 139 -20.95 -9.82 17.10
C MET A 139 -21.28 -9.59 18.57
N ASN A 140 -20.80 -8.51 19.22
CA ASN A 140 -21.28 -8.21 20.58
C ASN A 140 -21.29 -6.71 20.90
N SER A 141 -22.43 -6.08 20.58
CA SER A 141 -22.71 -4.63 20.62
C SER A 141 -22.70 -3.96 22.01
N ASN A 142 -22.20 -4.58 23.10
CA ASN A 142 -22.44 -4.08 24.47
C ASN A 142 -21.22 -4.01 25.40
N ARG A 143 -19.98 -4.01 24.90
CA ARG A 143 -18.81 -3.70 25.75
C ARG A 143 -18.00 -2.53 25.20
N ALA A 144 -18.44 -1.35 25.59
CA ALA A 144 -17.74 -0.10 25.37
C ALA A 144 -16.46 -0.04 26.21
N ASN A 145 -15.47 0.64 25.62
CA ASN A 145 -14.24 1.19 26.18
C ASN A 145 -12.98 0.35 25.91
N PHE A 146 -12.10 0.90 25.05
CA PHE A 146 -10.75 0.47 24.62
C PHE A 146 -10.66 -0.52 23.45
N GLU A 147 -9.96 -0.28 22.34
CA GLU A 147 -9.25 0.92 21.82
C GLU A 147 -8.91 0.67 20.33
N PRO A 148 -9.70 1.16 19.35
CA PRO A 148 -9.51 0.85 17.92
C PRO A 148 -8.28 1.53 17.27
N ILE A 149 -7.45 2.22 18.07
CA ILE A 149 -6.32 3.06 17.60
C ILE A 149 -5.09 2.20 17.21
N GLN A 150 -4.91 1.02 17.80
CA GLN A 150 -3.66 0.26 17.65
C GLN A 150 -3.47 -0.42 16.28
N ILE A 151 -4.56 -0.70 15.55
CA ILE A 151 -4.48 -1.44 14.26
C ILE A 151 -4.37 -0.49 13.07
N ILE A 152 -4.89 0.73 13.20
CA ILE A 152 -4.88 1.72 12.13
C ILE A 152 -3.52 2.41 12.07
N SER A 153 -2.81 2.51 13.18
CA SER A 153 -1.57 3.28 13.33
C SER A 153 -0.34 2.81 12.51
N PRO A 154 -0.09 1.52 12.22
CA PRO A 154 1.18 1.08 11.63
C PRO A 154 1.60 1.79 10.32
N PRO A 155 0.75 1.93 9.29
CA PRO A 155 1.16 2.62 8.06
C PRO A 155 1.54 4.08 8.32
N TYR A 156 0.86 4.77 9.24
CA TYR A 156 1.13 6.18 9.55
C TYR A 156 2.40 6.35 10.41
N ILE A 157 2.70 5.40 11.29
CA ILE A 157 3.97 5.39 12.04
C ILE A 157 5.14 5.22 11.07
N VAL A 158 5.02 4.27 10.13
CA VAL A 158 6.03 4.06 9.07
C VAL A 158 6.17 5.31 8.20
N PHE A 159 5.04 5.90 7.78
CA PHE A 159 5.04 7.17 7.03
C PHE A 159 5.82 8.27 7.74
N ALA A 160 5.49 8.53 9.00
CA ALA A 160 6.12 9.56 9.80
C ALA A 160 7.62 9.27 10.01
N GLY A 161 7.98 8.02 10.33
CA GLY A 161 9.38 7.61 10.54
C GLY A 161 10.25 7.85 9.31
N PHE A 162 9.82 7.38 8.14
CA PHE A 162 10.57 7.59 6.89
C PHE A 162 10.58 9.06 6.45
N SER A 163 9.48 9.80 6.62
CA SER A 163 9.42 11.22 6.25
C SER A 163 10.30 12.11 7.13
N ILE A 164 10.31 11.85 8.44
CA ILE A 164 11.18 12.55 9.41
C ILE A 164 12.64 12.18 9.15
N GLY A 165 12.94 10.89 8.96
CA GLY A 165 14.27 10.41 8.62
C GLY A 165 14.81 11.05 7.34
N ALA A 166 13.98 11.11 6.29
CA ALA A 166 14.32 11.79 5.05
C ALA A 166 14.59 13.29 5.26
N SER A 167 13.73 13.98 6.01
CA SER A 167 13.89 15.40 6.32
C SER A 167 15.20 15.69 7.06
N ILE A 168 15.58 14.85 8.03
CA ILE A 168 16.82 14.99 8.80
C ILE A 168 18.03 14.77 7.88
N LEU A 169 18.03 13.70 7.09
CA LEU A 169 19.14 13.36 6.20
C LEU A 169 19.36 14.41 5.10
N THR A 170 18.29 14.95 4.52
CA THR A 170 18.37 16.03 3.52
C THR A 170 18.98 17.30 4.11
N LYS A 171 18.62 17.65 5.35
CA LYS A 171 19.23 18.80 6.07
C LYS A 171 20.71 18.58 6.35
N LEU A 172 21.11 17.37 6.78
CA LEU A 172 22.51 17.07 7.12
C LEU A 172 23.44 17.15 5.91
N HIS A 173 23.00 16.70 4.73
CA HIS A 173 23.84 16.66 3.53
C HIS A 173 23.78 17.95 2.69
N LYS A 174 23.04 18.98 3.13
CA LYS A 174 22.74 20.20 2.33
C LYS A 174 22.28 19.85 0.90
N ALA A 175 21.58 18.73 0.75
CA ALA A 175 21.09 18.27 -0.54
C ALA A 175 19.95 19.20 -0.97
N SER A 176 20.14 19.92 -2.07
CA SER A 176 19.08 20.74 -2.65
C SER A 176 18.08 19.85 -3.37
N ALA A 177 16.81 19.93 -3.02
CA ALA A 177 15.75 19.26 -3.75
C ALA A 177 15.63 19.91 -5.13
N GLN A 178 15.86 19.12 -6.18
CA GLN A 178 15.67 19.58 -7.56
C GLN A 178 14.38 18.98 -8.11
N PRO A 179 13.57 19.77 -8.85
CA PRO A 179 12.40 19.24 -9.51
C PRO A 179 12.82 18.26 -10.60
N PHE A 180 12.40 17.02 -10.45
CA PHE A 180 12.61 16.01 -11.47
C PHE A 180 11.37 15.98 -12.36
N ASN A 181 11.54 16.15 -13.68
CA ASN A 181 10.48 16.11 -14.69
C ASN A 181 9.32 17.11 -14.50
N GLY A 182 9.47 18.11 -13.62
CA GLY A 182 8.43 19.12 -13.35
C GLY A 182 7.16 18.60 -12.67
N LEU A 183 7.18 17.37 -12.13
CA LEU A 183 6.02 16.74 -11.48
C LEU A 183 6.17 16.56 -9.98
N PHE A 184 7.35 16.08 -9.58
CA PHE A 184 7.64 15.78 -8.19
C PHE A 184 9.09 16.17 -7.89
N CYS A 185 9.29 16.55 -6.64
CA CYS A 185 10.62 16.82 -6.14
C CYS A 185 11.27 15.55 -5.59
N THR A 186 12.54 15.37 -5.92
CA THR A 186 13.35 14.28 -5.39
C THR A 186 14.61 14.86 -4.75
N SER A 187 15.03 14.27 -3.62
CA SER A 187 16.27 14.64 -2.95
C SER A 187 17.23 13.46 -3.00
N TYR A 188 18.33 13.57 -3.74
CA TYR A 188 19.26 12.47 -3.88
C TYR A 188 20.06 12.27 -2.59
N VAL A 189 19.68 11.25 -1.81
CA VAL A 189 20.46 10.76 -0.66
C VAL A 189 20.62 9.26 -0.83
N HIS A 190 21.86 8.81 -1.05
CA HIS A 190 22.16 7.41 -1.38
C HIS A 190 21.59 6.41 -0.34
N SER A 191 21.66 6.73 0.95
CA SER A 191 21.10 5.87 2.01
C SER A 191 19.58 5.70 1.93
N LEU A 192 18.84 6.75 1.57
CA LEU A 192 17.37 6.68 1.42
C LEU A 192 16.98 5.94 0.14
N ALA A 193 17.77 6.11 -0.93
CA ALA A 193 17.56 5.46 -2.20
C ALA A 193 17.64 3.92 -2.10
N LEU A 194 18.43 3.39 -1.16
CA LEU A 194 18.48 1.93 -0.89
C LEU A 194 17.45 1.50 0.17
N ALA A 195 17.30 2.26 1.25
CA ALA A 195 16.49 1.86 2.40
C ALA A 195 14.98 1.76 2.07
N VAL A 196 14.44 2.73 1.34
CA VAL A 196 13.00 2.76 1.03
C VAL A 196 12.57 1.63 0.09
N PRO A 197 13.23 1.41 -1.06
CA PRO A 197 12.92 0.27 -1.92
C PRO A 197 13.18 -1.06 -1.22
N GLY A 198 14.28 -1.20 -0.47
CA GLY A 198 14.57 -2.42 0.28
C GLY A 198 13.46 -2.80 1.26
N PHE A 199 12.95 -1.81 2.01
CA PHE A 199 11.79 -2.00 2.89
C PHE A 199 10.52 -2.39 2.10
N CYS A 200 10.24 -1.71 0.99
CA CYS A 200 9.07 -2.00 0.17
C CYS A 200 9.14 -3.40 -0.44
N VAL A 201 10.31 -3.84 -0.92
CA VAL A 201 10.54 -5.20 -1.43
C VAL A 201 10.27 -6.24 -0.36
N ALA A 202 10.77 -6.03 0.87
CA ALA A 202 10.50 -6.94 1.98
C ALA A 202 8.99 -7.05 2.29
N MET A 203 8.27 -5.92 2.28
CA MET A 203 6.82 -5.91 2.49
C MET A 203 6.06 -6.58 1.34
N MET A 204 6.43 -6.31 0.09
CA MET A 204 5.82 -6.94 -1.08
C MET A 204 6.10 -8.46 -1.13
N ALA A 205 7.29 -8.90 -0.73
CA ALA A 205 7.59 -10.32 -0.57
C ALA A 205 6.67 -10.97 0.47
N SER A 206 6.41 -10.29 1.59
CA SER A 206 5.46 -10.81 2.59
C SER A 206 4.03 -10.92 2.03
N VAL A 207 3.57 -9.96 1.23
CA VAL A 207 2.28 -10.01 0.53
C VAL A 207 2.21 -11.25 -0.35
N LEU A 208 3.22 -11.48 -1.19
CA LEU A 208 3.28 -12.64 -2.08
C LEU A 208 3.26 -13.96 -1.31
N CYS A 209 3.97 -14.06 -0.17
CA CYS A 209 3.92 -15.24 0.68
C CYS A 209 2.49 -15.50 1.21
N PHE A 210 1.79 -14.46 1.69
CA PHE A 210 0.40 -14.60 2.15
C PHE A 210 -0.56 -14.94 1.01
N GLU A 211 -0.40 -14.35 -0.17
CA GLU A 211 -1.22 -14.65 -1.34
C GLU A 211 -1.04 -16.09 -1.81
N ALA A 212 0.20 -16.57 -1.90
CA ALA A 212 0.49 -17.98 -2.21
C ALA A 212 -0.13 -18.91 -1.17
N ALA A 213 -0.04 -18.56 0.12
CA ALA A 213 -0.64 -19.35 1.19
C ALA A 213 -2.18 -19.37 1.06
N ILE A 214 -2.82 -18.22 0.79
CA ILE A 214 -4.26 -18.10 0.53
C ILE A 214 -4.66 -19.00 -0.64
N ALA A 215 -3.93 -18.93 -1.75
CA ALA A 215 -4.21 -19.70 -2.96
C ALA A 215 -4.09 -21.22 -2.72
N ILE A 216 -3.03 -21.66 -2.02
CA ILE A 216 -2.82 -23.06 -1.66
C ILE A 216 -3.98 -23.57 -0.79
N GLN A 217 -4.34 -22.84 0.27
CA GLN A 217 -5.46 -23.24 1.14
C GLN A 217 -6.79 -23.27 0.38
N TYR A 218 -7.01 -22.28 -0.49
CA TYR A 218 -8.20 -22.24 -1.33
C TYR A 218 -8.28 -23.46 -2.26
N TYR A 219 -7.16 -23.84 -2.88
CA TYR A 219 -7.08 -25.02 -3.73
C TYR A 219 -7.33 -26.33 -2.96
N HIS A 220 -6.75 -26.49 -1.77
CA HIS A 220 -7.01 -27.65 -0.93
C HIS A 220 -8.48 -27.77 -0.53
N ARG A 221 -9.12 -26.65 -0.16
CA ARG A 221 -10.56 -26.62 0.16
C ARG A 221 -11.42 -27.01 -1.03
N TRP A 222 -11.12 -26.43 -2.19
CA TRP A 222 -11.80 -26.75 -3.43
C TRP A 222 -11.71 -28.24 -3.76
N LYS A 223 -10.52 -28.83 -3.62
CA LYS A 223 -10.29 -30.27 -3.83
C LYS A 223 -11.08 -31.13 -2.82
N ARG A 224 -11.10 -30.74 -1.53
CA ARG A 224 -11.87 -31.46 -0.49
C ARG A 224 -13.37 -31.46 -0.79
N ILE A 225 -13.93 -30.30 -1.16
CA ILE A 225 -15.36 -30.17 -1.49
C ILE A 225 -15.72 -31.03 -2.70
N LYS A 226 -14.88 -31.01 -3.75
CA LYS A 226 -15.09 -31.84 -4.94
C LYS A 226 -15.11 -33.33 -4.60
N ASN A 227 -14.24 -33.78 -3.70
CA ASN A 227 -14.18 -35.18 -3.30
C ASN A 227 -15.37 -35.60 -2.42
N SER A 228 -15.90 -34.69 -1.58
CA SER A 228 -17.01 -35.00 -0.67
C SER A 228 -18.39 -34.92 -1.33
N PHE A 229 -18.56 -34.10 -2.38
CA PHE A 229 -19.87 -33.86 -2.99
C PHE A 229 -19.80 -33.89 -4.52
N PRO A 230 -19.66 -35.08 -5.14
CA PRO A 230 -19.59 -35.19 -6.60
C PRO A 230 -20.90 -34.79 -7.31
N LEU A 231 -22.03 -34.75 -6.60
CA LEU A 231 -23.36 -34.48 -7.17
C LEU A 231 -23.84 -33.04 -7.06
N LEU A 232 -23.19 -32.20 -6.23
CA LEU A 232 -23.55 -30.78 -6.13
C LEU A 232 -22.89 -30.03 -7.29
N ALA A 233 -23.71 -29.43 -8.16
CA ALA A 233 -23.24 -28.56 -9.23
C ALA A 233 -22.24 -27.53 -8.65
N PRO A 234 -21.00 -27.48 -9.16
CA PRO A 234 -19.92 -26.73 -8.53
C PRO A 234 -20.32 -25.26 -8.42
N ARG A 235 -20.49 -24.78 -7.18
CA ARG A 235 -20.65 -23.36 -6.91
C ARG A 235 -19.40 -22.68 -7.46
N ARG A 236 -19.57 -21.88 -8.52
CA ARG A 236 -18.45 -21.29 -9.24
C ARG A 236 -17.55 -20.54 -8.25
N PRO A 237 -16.23 -20.74 -8.30
CA PRO A 237 -15.31 -19.99 -7.46
C PRO A 237 -15.59 -18.50 -7.70
N SER A 238 -15.56 -17.69 -6.64
CA SER A 238 -15.75 -16.24 -6.78
C SER A 238 -14.64 -15.70 -7.68
N THR A 239 -14.98 -15.45 -8.95
CA THR A 239 -14.06 -14.97 -9.98
C THR A 239 -13.42 -13.65 -9.56
N ALA A 240 -14.11 -12.85 -8.76
CA ALA A 240 -13.61 -11.62 -8.17
C ALA A 240 -12.37 -11.84 -7.29
N LEU A 241 -12.29 -12.94 -6.53
CA LEU A 241 -11.13 -13.22 -5.68
C LEU A 241 -9.90 -13.59 -6.55
N ILE A 242 -10.10 -14.46 -7.54
CA ILE A 242 -9.04 -14.88 -8.46
C ILE A 242 -8.51 -13.69 -9.26
N PHE A 243 -9.41 -12.86 -9.79
CA PHE A 243 -9.04 -11.66 -10.52
C PHE A 243 -8.27 -10.68 -9.63
N ARG A 244 -8.72 -10.45 -8.40
CA ARG A 244 -8.05 -9.56 -7.45
C ARG A 244 -6.64 -10.03 -7.15
N VAL A 245 -6.46 -11.29 -6.77
CA VAL A 245 -5.12 -11.87 -6.46
C VAL A 245 -4.23 -11.85 -7.70
N GLY A 246 -4.76 -12.22 -8.87
CA GLY A 246 -4.00 -12.21 -10.12
C GLY A 246 -3.50 -10.81 -10.51
N LEU A 247 -4.36 -9.81 -10.37
CA LEU A 247 -3.99 -8.42 -10.65
C LEU A 247 -2.93 -7.91 -9.66
N PHE A 248 -3.06 -8.22 -8.37
CA PHE A 248 -2.07 -7.84 -7.35
C PHE A 248 -0.73 -8.55 -7.57
N CYS A 249 -0.72 -9.84 -7.88
CA CYS A 249 0.50 -10.58 -8.23
C CYS A 249 1.20 -9.99 -9.46
N LEU A 250 0.45 -9.70 -10.53
CA LEU A 250 1.01 -9.14 -11.76
C LEU A 250 1.62 -7.75 -11.52
N TYR A 251 0.92 -6.90 -10.77
CA TYR A 251 1.43 -5.60 -10.36
C TYR A 251 2.70 -5.72 -9.49
N SER A 252 2.69 -6.62 -8.51
CA SER A 252 3.82 -6.86 -7.61
C SER A 252 5.05 -7.35 -8.35
N TRP A 253 4.86 -8.25 -9.32
CA TRP A 253 5.92 -8.78 -10.15
C TRP A 253 6.53 -7.70 -11.05
N ALA A 254 5.70 -6.88 -11.71
CA ALA A 254 6.17 -5.75 -12.50
C ALA A 254 6.96 -4.74 -11.66
N ALA A 255 6.50 -4.46 -10.43
CA ALA A 255 7.21 -3.58 -9.51
C ALA A 255 8.56 -4.16 -9.08
N LEU A 256 8.63 -5.46 -8.77
CA LEU A 256 9.88 -6.13 -8.40
C LEU A 256 10.90 -6.14 -9.55
N MET A 257 10.47 -6.45 -10.77
CA MET A 257 11.32 -6.42 -11.96
C MET A 257 11.93 -5.02 -12.16
N CYS A 258 11.11 -3.97 -12.03
CA CYS A 258 11.57 -2.59 -12.15
C CYS A 258 12.60 -2.22 -11.07
N VAL A 259 12.45 -2.75 -9.86
CA VAL A 259 13.42 -2.51 -8.77
C VAL A 259 14.72 -3.30 -8.98
N GLU A 260 14.65 -4.53 -9.49
CA GLU A 260 15.84 -5.34 -9.75
C GLU A 260 16.73 -4.68 -10.82
N ASP A 261 16.13 -4.17 -11.90
CA ASP A 261 16.87 -3.43 -12.91
C ASP A 261 17.51 -2.17 -12.33
N TYR A 262 16.79 -1.46 -11.44
CA TYR A 262 17.34 -0.31 -10.73
C TYR A 262 18.55 -0.67 -9.84
N VAL A 263 18.47 -1.78 -9.10
CA VAL A 263 19.57 -2.24 -8.22
C VAL A 263 20.77 -2.73 -9.03
N ARG A 264 20.55 -3.32 -10.21
CA ARG A 264 21.65 -3.80 -11.07
C ARG A 264 22.50 -2.67 -11.65
N ASP A 265 21.91 -1.49 -11.82
CA ASP A 265 22.58 -0.30 -12.36
C ASP A 265 23.34 0.53 -11.31
N LEU A 266 23.27 0.14 -10.02
CA LEU A 266 23.91 0.78 -8.87
C LEU A 266 25.29 0.17 -8.55
#